data_AF-A0A4R0EBL5-F1
#
_entry.id   AF-A0A4R0EBL5-F1
#
_cell.length_a   1.000
_cell.length_b   1.000
_cell.length_c   1.000
_cell.angle_alpha   90.00
_cell.angle_beta   90.00
_cell.angle_gamma   90.00
#
_symmetry.space_group_name_H-M   'P 1'
#
loop_
_entity.id
_entity.type
_entity.pdbx_description
1 polymer ?
#
loop_
_entity_poly.entity_id
_entity_poly.type
_entity_poly.pdbx_seq_one_letter_code
_entity_poly.pdbx_strand_id
1 'polypeptide(L)'
;MNAKVKFPEQLLPFYSAVNLFDAYSLAFETTSQIQVLINRISKETARIKKVAQENNVFTELESLISVAEYLADNHSNTLDVEREKYQNALKNSSVQYDAGDLLEAYSLAHEASSWLSTILYQIKDELFTVKEKSTALCNAIFASLERLIYIAEYLADNHSNTFDVECKKYEAEWETVKNE
;
A
#
# COMPACT_ATOMS: atom_id res chain seq x y z
N MET A 1 34.14 48.58 8.07
CA MET A 1 32.91 48.01 7.49
C MET A 1 33.32 46.83 6.62
N ASN A 2 33.18 45.60 7.09
CA ASN A 2 33.37 44.41 6.26
C ASN A 2 31.98 43.80 6.05
N ALA A 3 31.53 43.81 4.80
CA ALA A 3 30.26 43.26 4.38
C ALA A 3 30.22 41.76 4.71
N LYS A 4 29.22 41.34 5.48
CA LYS A 4 28.86 39.93 5.62
C LYS A 4 28.42 39.45 4.24
N VAL A 5 29.22 38.59 3.62
CA VAL A 5 28.82 37.83 2.45
C VAL A 5 27.73 36.87 2.92
N LYS A 6 26.47 37.16 2.58
CA LYS A 6 25.38 36.19 2.68
C LYS A 6 25.64 35.14 1.60
N PHE A 7 25.83 33.89 2.00
CA PHE A 7 25.74 32.76 1.08
C PHE A 7 24.30 32.69 0.54
N PRO A 8 24.08 32.37 -0.75
CA PRO A 8 22.73 32.28 -1.31
C PRO A 8 21.93 31.18 -0.60
N GLU A 9 20.61 31.36 -0.58
CA GLU A 9 19.59 30.45 -0.06
C GLU A 9 19.87 28.97 -0.41
N GLN A 10 19.44 28.06 0.47
CA GLN A 10 19.48 26.62 0.18
C GLN A 10 18.87 26.37 -1.20
N LEU A 11 19.67 25.88 -2.15
CA LEU A 11 19.16 25.47 -3.45
C LEU A 11 18.08 24.42 -3.21
N LEU A 12 16.84 24.77 -3.54
CA LEU A 12 15.69 23.89 -3.53
C LEU A 12 16.06 22.56 -4.21
N PRO A 13 15.89 21.40 -3.57
CA PRO A 13 16.23 20.13 -4.20
C PRO A 13 15.28 19.91 -5.38
N PHE A 14 15.79 20.02 -6.60
CA PHE A 14 15.05 19.59 -7.77
C PHE A 14 15.15 18.08 -7.92
N TYR A 15 14.00 17.44 -8.10
CA TYR A 15 13.91 16.02 -8.37
C TYR A 15 13.78 15.76 -9.88
N SER A 16 14.15 14.54 -10.26
CA SER A 16 14.08 14.08 -11.64
C SER A 16 12.92 13.10 -11.82
N ALA A 17 12.54 12.85 -13.07
CA ALA A 17 11.56 11.80 -13.39
C ALA A 17 11.98 10.41 -12.85
N VAL A 18 13.28 10.16 -12.62
CA VAL A 18 13.76 8.92 -12.00
C VAL A 18 13.24 8.79 -10.58
N ASN A 19 13.25 9.88 -9.79
CA ASN A 19 12.79 9.85 -8.41
C ASN A 19 11.30 9.50 -8.32
N LEU A 20 10.49 10.08 -9.21
CA LEU A 20 9.06 9.80 -9.26
C LEU A 20 8.78 8.38 -9.77
N PHE A 21 9.50 7.95 -10.82
CA PHE A 21 9.40 6.59 -11.32
C PHE A 21 9.74 5.55 -10.25
N ASP A 22 10.79 5.77 -9.46
CA ASP A 22 11.20 4.88 -8.38
C ASP A 22 10.16 4.84 -7.25
N ALA A 23 9.62 6.01 -6.86
CA ALA A 23 8.57 6.10 -5.84
C ALA A 23 7.30 5.33 -6.25
N TYR A 24 6.80 5.56 -7.46
CA TYR A 24 5.62 4.84 -7.98
C TYR A 24 5.91 3.36 -8.25
N SER A 25 7.13 2.99 -8.67
CA SER A 25 7.52 1.58 -8.83
C SER A 25 7.52 0.85 -7.49
N LEU A 26 8.07 1.45 -6.44
CA LEU A 26 8.05 0.88 -5.09
C LEU A 26 6.60 0.70 -4.58
N ALA A 27 5.75 1.71 -4.76
CA ALA A 27 4.35 1.65 -4.38
C ALA A 27 3.59 0.55 -5.15
N PHE A 28 3.80 0.45 -6.45
CA PHE A 28 3.20 -0.58 -7.30
C PHE A 28 3.64 -1.99 -6.89
N GLU A 29 4.94 -2.20 -6.67
CA GLU A 29 5.50 -3.50 -6.30
C GLU A 29 4.98 -3.97 -4.94
N THR A 30 4.99 -3.08 -3.94
CA THR A 30 4.48 -3.40 -2.59
C THR A 30 2.98 -3.69 -2.60
N THR A 31 2.17 -2.93 -3.35
CA THR A 31 0.74 -3.20 -3.53
C THR A 31 0.50 -4.53 -4.23
N SER A 32 1.28 -4.84 -5.27
CA SER A 32 1.21 -6.12 -6.00
C SER A 32 1.54 -7.32 -5.10
N GLN A 33 2.49 -7.19 -4.18
CA GLN A 33 2.79 -8.24 -3.20
C GLN A 33 1.60 -8.52 -2.29
N ILE A 34 0.92 -7.48 -1.80
CA ILE A 34 -0.30 -7.63 -0.99
C ILE A 34 -1.43 -8.26 -1.80
N GLN A 35 -1.62 -7.85 -3.05
CA GLN A 35 -2.60 -8.44 -3.97
C GLN A 35 -2.37 -9.96 -4.15
N VAL A 36 -1.11 -10.40 -4.30
CA VAL A 36 -0.78 -11.83 -4.37
C VAL A 36 -1.16 -12.57 -3.09
N LEU A 37 -0.99 -11.96 -1.91
CA LEU A 37 -1.38 -12.55 -0.64
C LEU A 37 -2.91 -12.63 -0.49
N ILE A 38 -3.64 -11.57 -0.85
CA ILE A 38 -5.11 -11.55 -0.88
C ILE A 38 -5.64 -12.68 -1.77
N ASN A 39 -5.09 -12.83 -2.97
CA ASN A 39 -5.43 -13.92 -3.89
C ASN A 39 -5.18 -15.32 -3.28
N ARG A 40 -4.16 -15.48 -2.43
CA ARG A 40 -3.91 -16.74 -1.69
C ARG A 40 -4.89 -16.93 -0.54
N ILE A 41 -5.24 -15.87 0.19
CA ILE A 41 -6.25 -15.85 1.26
C ILE A 41 -7.61 -16.29 0.69
N SER A 42 -8.00 -15.73 -0.45
CA SER A 42 -9.21 -16.09 -1.20
C SER A 42 -9.27 -17.59 -1.53
N LYS A 43 -8.18 -18.13 -2.12
CA LYS A 43 -8.07 -19.57 -2.45
C LYS A 43 -8.13 -20.48 -1.23
N GLU A 44 -7.43 -20.13 -0.15
CA GLU A 44 -7.44 -20.93 1.09
C GLU A 44 -8.81 -20.87 1.77
N THR A 45 -9.49 -19.73 1.75
CA THR A 45 -10.86 -19.58 2.26
C THR A 45 -11.82 -20.49 1.51
N ALA A 46 -11.78 -20.48 0.17
CA ALA A 46 -12.59 -21.37 -0.66
C ALA A 46 -12.30 -22.86 -0.38
N ARG A 47 -11.02 -23.21 -0.16
CA ARG A 47 -10.62 -24.58 0.20
C ARG A 47 -11.24 -25.02 1.53
N ILE A 48 -11.16 -24.18 2.57
CA ILE A 48 -11.71 -24.48 3.90
C ILE A 48 -13.24 -24.58 3.84
N LYS A 49 -13.92 -23.62 3.19
CA LYS A 49 -15.36 -23.63 3.00
C LYS A 49 -15.86 -24.93 2.37
N LYS A 50 -15.17 -25.42 1.34
CA LYS A 50 -15.49 -26.70 0.69
C LYS A 50 -15.43 -27.90 1.64
N VAL A 51 -14.49 -27.89 2.60
CA VAL A 51 -14.38 -28.93 3.63
C VAL A 51 -15.48 -28.77 4.69
N ALA A 52 -15.81 -27.53 5.06
CA ALA A 52 -16.82 -27.23 6.08
C ALA A 52 -18.23 -27.71 5.70
N GLN A 53 -18.57 -27.66 4.40
CA GLN A 53 -19.95 -27.82 3.91
C GLN A 53 -20.96 -26.81 4.52
N GLU A 54 -20.47 -25.77 5.22
CA GLU A 54 -21.23 -24.71 5.89
C GLU A 54 -21.11 -23.40 5.08
N ASN A 55 -21.98 -23.20 4.09
CA ASN A 55 -21.83 -22.07 3.17
C ASN A 55 -22.12 -20.69 3.78
N ASN A 56 -22.99 -20.61 4.78
CA ASN A 56 -23.45 -19.35 5.38
C ASN A 56 -22.45 -18.75 6.37
N VAL A 57 -21.58 -19.56 6.97
CA VAL A 57 -20.60 -19.06 7.96
C VAL A 57 -19.53 -18.19 7.30
N PHE A 58 -19.20 -18.46 6.02
CA PHE A 58 -18.11 -17.78 5.29
C PHE A 58 -18.53 -16.53 4.53
N THR A 59 -19.83 -16.20 4.46
CA THR A 59 -20.34 -15.16 3.55
C THR A 59 -19.71 -13.78 3.78
N GLU A 60 -19.57 -13.37 5.05
CA GLU A 60 -18.96 -12.07 5.36
C GLU A 60 -17.46 -12.06 5.06
N LEU A 61 -16.75 -13.14 5.44
CA LEU A 61 -15.33 -13.28 5.13
C LEU A 61 -15.06 -13.22 3.61
N GLU A 62 -15.87 -13.90 2.80
CA GLU A 62 -15.79 -13.84 1.34
C GLU A 62 -16.07 -12.44 0.79
N SER A 63 -17.06 -11.73 1.36
CA SER A 63 -17.37 -10.35 1.00
C SER A 63 -16.18 -9.42 1.24
N LEU A 64 -15.58 -9.48 2.43
CA LEU A 64 -14.40 -8.68 2.78
C LEU A 64 -13.19 -9.01 1.89
N ILE A 65 -12.97 -10.29 1.57
CA ILE A 65 -11.92 -10.71 0.63
C ILE A 65 -12.16 -10.11 -0.76
N SER A 66 -13.39 -10.13 -1.28
CA SER A 66 -13.71 -9.54 -2.58
C SER A 66 -13.52 -8.01 -2.59
N VAL A 67 -13.82 -7.33 -1.48
CA VAL A 67 -13.50 -5.90 -1.32
C VAL A 67 -11.99 -5.68 -1.33
N ALA A 68 -11.21 -6.51 -0.62
CA ALA A 68 -9.76 -6.41 -0.62
C ALA A 68 -9.14 -6.68 -2.01
N GLU A 69 -9.66 -7.65 -2.76
CA GLU A 69 -9.27 -7.91 -4.15
C GLU A 69 -9.52 -6.68 -5.03
N TYR A 70 -10.72 -6.10 -4.93
CA TYR A 70 -11.07 -4.88 -5.68
C TYR A 70 -10.16 -3.69 -5.34
N LEU A 71 -9.92 -3.44 -4.05
CA LEU A 71 -9.05 -2.35 -3.59
C LEU A 71 -7.61 -2.54 -4.09
N ALA A 72 -7.07 -3.75 -3.96
CA ALA A 72 -5.72 -4.06 -4.41
C ALA A 72 -5.57 -3.88 -5.93
N ASP A 73 -6.54 -4.35 -6.72
CA ASP A 73 -6.58 -4.16 -8.18
C ASP A 73 -6.64 -2.67 -8.55
N ASN A 74 -7.54 -1.92 -7.91
CA ASN A 74 -7.74 -0.50 -8.19
C ASN A 74 -6.49 0.34 -7.87
N HIS A 75 -5.87 0.10 -6.71
CA HIS A 75 -4.66 0.80 -6.33
C HIS A 75 -3.46 0.40 -7.20
N SER A 76 -3.27 -0.89 -7.49
CA SER A 76 -2.22 -1.35 -8.41
C SER A 76 -2.36 -0.69 -9.79
N ASN A 77 -3.56 -0.64 -10.36
CA ASN A 77 -3.79 0.01 -11.66
C ASN A 77 -3.49 1.50 -11.63
N THR A 78 -3.91 2.19 -10.56
CA THR A 78 -3.64 3.63 -10.41
C THR A 78 -2.14 3.90 -10.33
N LEU A 79 -1.42 3.12 -9.53
CA LEU A 79 0.03 3.25 -9.36
C LEU A 79 0.80 2.90 -10.63
N ASP A 80 0.36 1.91 -11.40
CA ASP A 80 1.00 1.54 -12.67
C ASP A 80 0.82 2.65 -13.73
N VAL A 81 -0.36 3.28 -13.80
CA VAL A 81 -0.60 4.43 -14.68
C VAL A 81 0.35 5.59 -14.36
N GLU A 82 0.49 5.95 -13.09
CA GLU A 82 1.43 7.01 -12.68
C GLU A 82 2.88 6.59 -12.96
N ARG A 83 3.25 5.35 -12.64
CA ARG A 83 4.57 4.80 -12.95
C ARG A 83 4.90 4.89 -14.44
N GLU A 84 3.99 4.50 -15.33
CA GLU A 84 4.16 4.56 -16.79
C GLU A 84 4.33 6.00 -17.30
N LYS A 85 3.59 6.95 -16.72
CA LYS A 85 3.74 8.38 -17.01
C LYS A 85 5.17 8.84 -16.75
N TYR A 86 5.76 8.50 -15.61
CA TYR A 86 7.14 8.89 -15.30
C TYR A 86 8.18 8.07 -16.07
N GLN A 87 7.91 6.81 -16.38
CA GLN A 87 8.77 6.01 -17.28
C GLN A 87 8.92 6.67 -18.66
N ASN A 88 7.83 7.25 -19.19
CA ASN A 88 7.87 7.99 -20.45
C ASN A 88 8.59 9.34 -20.29
N ALA A 89 8.41 10.01 -19.16
CA ALA A 89 9.10 11.26 -18.84
C ALA A 89 10.63 11.10 -18.71
N LEU A 90 11.14 9.92 -18.38
CA LEU A 90 12.59 9.62 -18.37
C LEU A 90 13.26 9.92 -19.72
N LYS A 91 12.53 9.83 -20.83
CA LYS A 91 13.03 10.14 -22.18
C LYS A 91 13.18 11.65 -22.41
N ASN A 92 12.58 12.49 -21.56
CA ASN A 92 12.52 13.95 -21.67
C ASN A 92 13.22 14.62 -20.47
N SER A 93 14.55 14.77 -20.56
CA SER A 93 15.42 15.20 -19.44
C SER A 93 15.24 16.63 -18.90
N SER A 94 14.34 17.44 -19.46
CA SER A 94 14.22 18.87 -19.11
C SER A 94 13.12 19.18 -18.10
N VAL A 95 12.28 18.21 -17.71
CA VAL A 95 11.23 18.42 -16.71
C VAL A 95 11.84 18.27 -15.32
N GLN A 96 11.68 19.30 -14.51
CA GLN A 96 12.06 19.31 -13.10
C GLN A 96 10.83 19.11 -12.24
N TYR A 97 10.99 18.37 -11.16
CA TYR A 97 9.97 18.09 -10.16
C TYR A 97 10.42 18.64 -8.81
N ASP A 98 9.47 18.84 -7.91
CA ASP A 98 9.72 19.35 -6.57
C ASP A 98 9.29 18.35 -5.48
N ALA A 99 9.45 18.76 -4.22
CA ALA A 99 9.08 17.94 -3.08
C ALA A 99 7.56 17.67 -3.01
N GLY A 100 6.73 18.57 -3.58
CA GLY A 100 5.29 18.38 -3.67
C GLY A 100 4.93 17.20 -4.58
N ASP A 101 5.63 17.02 -5.70
CA ASP A 101 5.43 15.87 -6.59
C ASP A 101 5.75 14.54 -5.89
N LEU A 102 6.84 14.48 -5.11
CA LEU A 102 7.18 13.28 -4.34
C LEU A 102 6.23 13.05 -3.16
N LEU A 103 5.79 14.13 -2.51
CA LEU A 103 4.75 14.05 -1.47
C LEU A 103 3.48 13.41 -2.04
N GLU A 104 3.03 13.79 -3.24
CA GLU A 104 1.87 13.19 -3.90
C GLU A 104 2.08 11.67 -4.11
N ALA A 105 3.22 11.28 -4.67
CA ALA A 105 3.53 9.87 -4.95
C ALA A 105 3.50 9.01 -3.68
N TYR A 106 4.18 9.46 -2.61
CA TYR A 106 4.21 8.74 -1.35
C TYR A 106 2.86 8.80 -0.59
N SER A 107 2.08 9.88 -0.75
CA SER A 107 0.75 9.98 -0.17
C SER A 107 -0.21 8.96 -0.77
N LEU A 108 -0.17 8.78 -2.10
CA LEU A 108 -0.96 7.74 -2.77
C LEU A 108 -0.54 6.33 -2.32
N ALA A 109 0.76 6.09 -2.16
CA ALA A 109 1.28 4.81 -1.66
C ALA A 109 0.86 4.54 -0.20
N HIS A 110 0.91 5.57 0.65
CA HIS A 110 0.44 5.51 2.03
C HIS A 110 -1.06 5.25 2.12
N GLU A 111 -1.87 5.92 1.30
CA GLU A 111 -3.31 5.69 1.24
C GLU A 111 -3.62 4.24 0.84
N ALA A 112 -3.04 3.76 -0.26
CA ALA A 112 -3.26 2.40 -0.74
C ALA A 112 -2.93 1.34 0.31
N SER A 113 -1.75 1.46 0.94
CA SER A 113 -1.31 0.52 1.98
C SER A 113 -2.15 0.61 3.26
N SER A 114 -2.63 1.80 3.64
CA SER A 114 -3.51 1.99 4.80
C SER A 114 -4.89 1.37 4.60
N TRP A 115 -5.48 1.53 3.42
CA TRP A 115 -6.74 0.86 3.07
C TRP A 115 -6.59 -0.67 3.09
N LEU A 116 -5.52 -1.17 2.49
CA LEU A 116 -5.23 -2.62 2.48
C LEU A 116 -4.97 -3.16 3.89
N SER A 117 -4.25 -2.45 4.73
CA SER A 117 -4.04 -2.82 6.14
C SER A 117 -5.38 -2.90 6.88
N THR A 118 -6.23 -1.90 6.71
CA THR A 118 -7.54 -1.82 7.37
C THR A 118 -8.44 -3.00 6.98
N ILE A 119 -8.56 -3.31 5.69
CA ILE A 119 -9.42 -4.42 5.25
C ILE A 119 -8.84 -5.77 5.66
N LEU A 120 -7.52 -5.94 5.68
CA LEU A 120 -6.86 -7.16 6.16
C LEU A 120 -7.06 -7.39 7.66
N TYR A 121 -7.06 -6.32 8.46
CA TYR A 121 -7.44 -6.38 9.87
C TYR A 121 -8.89 -6.86 10.03
N GLN A 122 -9.83 -6.35 9.22
CA GLN A 122 -11.24 -6.82 9.26
C GLN A 122 -11.39 -8.28 8.82
N ILE A 123 -10.66 -8.71 7.79
CA ILE A 123 -10.62 -10.12 7.34
C ILE A 123 -10.13 -11.04 8.47
N LYS A 124 -9.12 -10.60 9.23
CA LYS A 124 -8.62 -11.33 10.40
C LYS A 124 -9.69 -11.48 11.47
N ASP A 125 -10.36 -10.39 11.83
CA ASP A 125 -11.41 -10.42 12.85
C ASP A 125 -12.58 -11.33 12.42
N GLU A 126 -13.00 -11.25 11.15
CA GLU A 126 -14.08 -12.13 10.66
C GLU A 126 -13.65 -13.59 10.57
N LEU A 127 -12.37 -13.89 10.33
CA LEU A 127 -11.87 -15.27 10.44
C LEU A 127 -12.05 -15.83 11.86
N PHE A 128 -11.83 -15.03 12.91
CA PHE A 128 -12.11 -15.47 14.27
C PHE A 128 -13.60 -15.77 14.46
N THR A 129 -14.48 -14.91 13.95
CA THR A 129 -15.93 -15.15 13.94
C THR A 129 -16.30 -16.45 13.23
N VAL A 130 -15.71 -16.73 12.06
CA VAL A 130 -15.90 -17.99 11.32
C VAL A 130 -15.50 -19.20 12.15
N LYS A 131 -14.35 -19.13 12.84
CA LYS A 131 -13.87 -20.22 13.69
C LYS A 131 -14.79 -20.49 14.88
N GLU A 132 -15.32 -19.44 15.51
CA GLU A 132 -16.25 -19.59 16.63
C GLU A 132 -17.60 -20.18 16.21
N LYS A 133 -18.08 -19.80 15.02
CA LYS A 133 -19.36 -20.27 14.48
C LYS A 133 -19.27 -21.65 13.83
N SER A 134 -18.11 -22.05 13.31
CA SER A 134 -17.94 -23.35 12.67
C SER A 134 -17.68 -24.45 13.69
N THR A 135 -18.75 -25.13 14.10
CA THR A 135 -18.66 -26.27 15.02
C THR A 135 -18.18 -27.56 14.35
N ALA A 136 -18.21 -27.61 13.02
CA ALA A 136 -17.83 -28.79 12.22
C ALA A 136 -16.31 -28.90 11.96
N LEU A 137 -15.54 -27.83 12.18
CA LEU A 137 -14.13 -27.75 11.81
C LEU A 137 -13.21 -27.70 13.04
N CYS A 138 -12.07 -28.38 12.94
CA CYS A 138 -11.00 -28.23 13.94
C CYS A 138 -10.18 -26.97 13.66
N ASN A 139 -9.74 -26.27 14.72
CA ASN A 139 -8.93 -25.05 14.60
C ASN A 139 -7.69 -25.21 13.70
N ALA A 140 -7.10 -26.40 13.65
CA ALA A 140 -5.92 -26.69 12.85
C ALA A 140 -6.13 -26.47 11.33
N ILE A 141 -7.37 -26.59 10.83
CA ILE A 141 -7.65 -26.39 9.39
C ILE A 141 -7.45 -24.94 8.95
N PHE A 142 -7.58 -23.98 9.87
CA PHE A 142 -7.47 -22.55 9.62
C PHE A 142 -6.02 -22.03 9.70
N ALA A 143 -5.09 -22.80 10.27
CA ALA A 143 -3.73 -22.33 10.57
C ALA A 143 -2.98 -21.77 9.35
N SER A 144 -3.24 -22.32 8.14
CA SER A 144 -2.65 -21.79 6.91
C SER A 144 -3.23 -20.43 6.52
N LEU A 145 -4.56 -20.28 6.60
CA LEU A 145 -5.27 -19.04 6.30
C LEU A 145 -4.89 -17.93 7.29
N GLU A 146 -4.82 -18.25 8.58
CA GLU A 146 -4.36 -17.32 9.61
C GLU A 146 -2.97 -16.77 9.30
N ARG A 147 -2.01 -17.64 8.98
CA ARG A 147 -0.64 -17.21 8.65
C ARG A 147 -0.61 -16.29 7.43
N LEU A 148 -1.41 -16.57 6.41
CA LEU A 148 -1.48 -15.72 5.21
C LEU A 148 -2.03 -14.34 5.54
N ILE A 149 -3.11 -14.27 6.35
CA ILE A 149 -3.69 -13.00 6.79
C ILE A 149 -2.70 -12.22 7.64
N TYR A 150 -2.03 -12.87 8.61
CA TYR A 150 -1.03 -12.19 9.45
C TYR A 150 0.13 -11.61 8.64
N ILE A 151 0.65 -12.35 7.66
CA ILE A 151 1.72 -11.86 6.79
C ILE A 151 1.24 -10.68 5.95
N ALA A 152 0.05 -10.77 5.39
CA ALA A 152 -0.51 -9.70 4.56
C ALA A 152 -0.76 -8.43 5.38
N GLU A 153 -1.40 -8.55 6.54
CA GLU A 153 -1.67 -7.44 7.46
C GLU A 153 -0.38 -6.76 7.88
N TYR A 154 0.61 -7.54 8.35
CA TYR A 154 1.90 -7.02 8.77
C TYR A 154 2.60 -6.25 7.65
N LEU A 155 2.62 -6.79 6.43
CA LEU A 155 3.25 -6.11 5.30
C LEU A 155 2.52 -4.83 4.93
N ALA A 156 1.18 -4.84 4.89
CA ALA A 156 0.39 -3.66 4.55
C ALA A 156 0.59 -2.53 5.58
N ASP A 157 0.57 -2.86 6.87
CA ASP A 157 0.85 -1.91 7.96
C ASP A 157 2.28 -1.37 7.88
N ASN A 158 3.26 -2.25 7.70
CA ASN A 158 4.67 -1.84 7.59
C ASN A 158 4.92 -0.93 6.38
N HIS A 159 4.31 -1.22 5.23
CA HIS A 159 4.38 -0.36 4.05
C HIS A 159 3.71 0.99 4.33
N SER A 160 2.53 1.01 4.96
CA SER A 160 1.84 2.26 5.33
C SER A 160 2.71 3.14 6.22
N ASN A 161 3.31 2.58 7.28
CA ASN A 161 4.22 3.30 8.16
C ASN A 161 5.47 3.81 7.42
N THR A 162 6.02 3.02 6.50
CA THR A 162 7.19 3.42 5.70
C THR A 162 6.85 4.60 4.79
N PHE A 163 5.70 4.55 4.11
CA PHE A 163 5.28 5.64 3.23
C PHE A 163 4.88 6.90 3.99
N ASP A 164 4.29 6.79 5.17
CA ASP A 164 4.01 7.94 6.06
C ASP A 164 5.30 8.69 6.45
N VAL A 165 6.39 7.95 6.71
CA VAL A 165 7.70 8.56 6.99
C VAL A 165 8.22 9.36 5.79
N GLU A 166 8.12 8.82 4.57
CA GLU A 166 8.50 9.55 3.36
C GLU A 166 7.57 10.74 3.11
N CYS A 167 6.25 10.61 3.33
CA CYS A 167 5.31 11.75 3.24
C CYS A 167 5.74 12.90 4.15
N LYS A 168 5.97 12.63 5.44
CA LYS A 168 6.36 13.67 6.42
C LYS A 168 7.67 14.36 6.04
N LYS A 169 8.59 13.60 5.45
CA LYS A 169 9.87 14.14 4.96
C LYS A 169 9.66 15.12 3.80
N TYR A 170 8.91 14.73 2.77
CA TYR A 170 8.68 15.60 1.61
C TYR A 170 7.69 16.75 1.91
N GLU A 171 6.76 16.56 2.84
CA GLU A 171 5.90 17.64 3.35
C GLU A 171 6.74 18.72 4.04
N ALA A 172 7.66 18.34 4.95
CA ALA A 172 8.53 19.29 5.62
C ALA A 172 9.46 20.04 4.63
N GLU A 173 9.96 19.35 3.61
CA GLU A 173 10.74 19.97 2.55
C GLU A 173 9.89 20.97 1.76
N TRP A 174 8.69 20.57 1.32
CA TRP A 174 7.77 21.39 0.54
C TRP A 174 7.32 22.65 1.28
N GLU A 175 7.02 22.54 2.57
CA GLU A 175 6.67 23.70 3.39
C GLU A 175 7.85 24.66 3.61
N THR A 176 9.09 24.17 3.57
CA THR A 176 10.27 25.06 3.60
C THR A 176 10.33 25.90 2.32
N VAL A 177 10.03 25.30 1.17
CA VAL A 177 10.02 25.98 -0.15
C VAL A 177 8.92 27.04 -0.25
N LYS A 178 7.72 26.77 0.26
CA LYS A 178 6.58 27.70 0.16
C LYS A 178 6.73 28.97 0.99
N ASN A 179 7.51 28.90 2.06
CA ASN A 179 7.63 29.97 3.06
C ASN A 179 8.88 30.86 2.84
N GLU A 180 9.63 30.64 1.75
CA GLU A 180 10.70 31.51 1.24
C GLU A 180 10.17 32.49 0.17
#